data_AF-A0A134A6S4-F1
#
_entry.id   AF-A0A134A6S4-F1
#
_cell.length_a   1.000
_cell.length_b   1.000
_cell.length_c   1.000
_cell.angle_alpha   90.00
_cell.angle_beta   90.00
_cell.angle_gamma   90.00
#
_symmetry.space_group_name_H-M   'P 1'
#
loop_
_entity.id
_entity.type
_entity.pdbx_description
1 polymer ?
#
loop_
_entity_poly.entity_id
_entity_poly.type
_entity_poly.pdbx_seq_one_letter_code
_entity_poly.pdbx_strand_id
1 'polypeptide(L)'
;MPEMKQSKFFLLADTLINNVPMALAVSVMCQGIAILQGQVPQWNWGIYGINALVAYLIACVIGLAIQPPKRAFKLAAKHGAPGSKEFGTWMGIHVNTWYTTILVICMTLLNTEVLPPVKASFIGVIMGILVNYIPVWVLCFVISLLLMKPIEKLAHKLVGDEDVIPSGEGSQE
;
A
#
# COMPACT_ATOMS: atom_id res chain seq x y z
N MET A 1 2.11 -15.03 27.87
CA MET A 1 1.65 -14.57 26.54
C MET A 1 2.10 -15.62 25.53
N PRO A 2 1.20 -16.47 25.03
CA PRO A 2 1.59 -17.43 24.00
C PRO A 2 1.92 -16.64 22.73
N GLU A 3 3.14 -16.76 22.24
CA GLU A 3 3.49 -16.36 20.87
C GLU A 3 2.63 -17.18 19.92
N MET A 4 1.55 -16.60 19.40
CA MET A 4 0.89 -17.17 18.22
C MET A 4 1.92 -17.14 17.09
N LYS A 5 2.43 -18.32 16.76
CA LYS A 5 3.31 -18.56 15.63
C LYS A 5 2.49 -18.36 14.35
N GLN A 6 2.21 -17.12 14.00
CA GLN A 6 1.49 -16.77 12.79
C GLN A 6 2.23 -17.41 11.62
N SER A 7 1.52 -18.29 10.90
CA SER A 7 2.10 -19.03 9.78
C SER A 7 2.71 -18.04 8.79
N LYS A 8 3.97 -18.23 8.40
CA LYS A 8 4.62 -17.42 7.35
C LYS A 8 3.78 -17.39 6.07
N PHE A 9 3.02 -18.46 5.81
CA PHE A 9 2.09 -18.55 4.70
C PHE A 9 0.89 -17.60 4.84
N PHE A 10 0.36 -17.40 6.05
CA PHE A 10 -0.71 -16.41 6.29
C PHE A 10 -0.22 -14.99 6.04
N LEU A 11 0.92 -14.62 6.60
CA LEU A 11 1.52 -13.30 6.38
C LEU A 11 1.80 -13.05 4.90
N LEU A 12 2.26 -14.09 4.18
CA LEU A 12 2.49 -14.02 2.74
C LEU A 12 1.18 -13.85 1.98
N ALA A 13 0.16 -14.67 2.26
CA ALA A 13 -1.13 -14.61 1.57
C ALA A 13 -1.86 -13.28 1.80
N ASP A 14 -1.90 -12.80 3.05
CA ASP A 14 -2.49 -11.52 3.41
C ASP A 14 -1.78 -10.36 2.69
N THR A 15 -0.44 -10.36 2.70
CA THR A 15 0.36 -9.34 2.01
C THR A 15 0.12 -9.36 0.49
N LEU A 16 0.12 -10.55 -0.13
CA LEU A 16 -0.09 -10.68 -1.57
C LEU A 16 -1.49 -10.19 -1.97
N ILE A 17 -2.53 -10.59 -1.25
CA ILE A 17 -3.91 -10.22 -1.58
C ILE A 17 -4.13 -8.72 -1.38
N ASN A 18 -3.60 -8.15 -0.29
CA ASN A 18 -3.77 -6.73 0.02
C ASN A 18 -3.12 -5.80 -1.00
N ASN A 19 -2.03 -6.26 -1.61
CA ASN A 19 -1.31 -5.46 -2.59
C ASN A 19 -1.98 -5.42 -3.98
N VAL A 20 -2.90 -6.34 -4.29
CA VAL A 20 -3.63 -6.33 -5.58
C VAL A 20 -4.49 -5.07 -5.75
N PRO A 21 -5.46 -4.75 -4.86
CA PRO A 21 -6.31 -3.58 -5.03
C PRO A 21 -5.50 -2.28 -4.99
N MET A 22 -4.46 -2.23 -4.16
CA MET A 22 -3.53 -1.10 -4.09
C MET A 22 -2.82 -0.88 -5.42
N ALA A 23 -2.22 -1.93 -6.00
CA ALA A 23 -1.52 -1.83 -7.27
C ALA A 23 -2.42 -1.42 -8.43
N LEU A 24 -3.64 -1.96 -8.50
CA LEU A 24 -4.62 -1.58 -9.50
C LEU A 24 -5.01 -0.11 -9.38
N ALA A 25 -5.37 0.33 -8.17
CA ALA A 25 -5.81 1.70 -7.95
C ALA A 25 -4.70 2.73 -8.19
N VAL A 26 -3.48 2.46 -7.73
CA VAL A 26 -2.32 3.32 -7.99
C VAL A 26 -2.05 3.42 -9.48
N SER A 27 -2.16 2.31 -10.22
CA SER A 27 -1.95 2.31 -11.67
C SER A 27 -3.02 3.10 -12.42
N VAL A 28 -4.28 3.01 -11.96
CA VAL A 28 -5.36 3.86 -12.49
C VAL A 28 -5.05 5.33 -12.24
N MET A 29 -4.66 5.67 -11.03
CA MET A 29 -4.36 7.05 -10.65
C MET A 29 -3.17 7.61 -11.41
N CYS A 30 -2.06 6.87 -11.52
CA CYS A 30 -0.87 7.31 -12.25
C CYS A 30 -1.20 7.58 -13.72
N GLN A 31 -1.93 6.70 -14.38
CA GLN A 31 -2.30 6.92 -15.78
C GLN A 31 -3.34 8.05 -15.94
N GLY A 32 -4.28 8.17 -15.00
CA GLY A 32 -5.22 9.29 -14.96
C GLY A 32 -4.51 10.63 -14.82
N ILE A 33 -3.54 10.75 -13.91
CA ILE A 33 -2.73 11.97 -13.73
C ILE A 33 -1.90 12.25 -14.99
N ALA A 34 -1.29 11.23 -15.61
CA ALA A 34 -0.52 11.40 -16.83
C ALA A 34 -1.38 11.93 -18.01
N ILE A 35 -2.63 11.49 -18.11
CA ILE A 35 -3.60 12.01 -19.08
C ILE A 35 -3.97 13.46 -18.75
N LEU A 36 -4.28 13.76 -17.48
CA LEU A 36 -4.63 15.12 -17.05
C LEU A 36 -3.49 16.12 -17.24
N GLN A 37 -2.24 15.67 -17.15
CA GLN A 37 -1.05 16.48 -17.42
C GLN A 37 -0.69 16.59 -18.90
N GLY A 38 -1.45 15.95 -19.80
CA GLY A 38 -1.19 15.94 -21.24
C GLY A 38 0.04 15.13 -21.65
N GLN A 39 0.58 14.28 -20.78
CA GLN A 39 1.73 13.42 -21.09
C GLN A 39 1.33 12.22 -21.96
N VAL A 40 0.09 11.77 -21.84
CA VAL A 40 -0.48 10.67 -22.64
C VAL A 40 -1.81 11.13 -23.22
N PRO A 41 -2.07 10.96 -24.52
CA PRO A 41 -3.26 11.49 -25.16
C PRO A 41 -4.57 10.80 -24.74
N GLN A 42 -4.50 9.53 -24.34
CA GLN A 42 -5.66 8.73 -23.96
C GLN A 42 -5.25 7.51 -23.11
N TRP A 43 -6.24 6.84 -22.54
CA TRP A 43 -6.03 5.62 -21.79
C TRP A 43 -5.35 4.53 -22.65
N ASN A 44 -4.36 3.86 -22.07
CA ASN A 44 -3.60 2.79 -22.71
C ASN A 44 -3.53 1.57 -21.78
N TRP A 45 -4.25 0.51 -22.14
CA TRP A 45 -4.34 -0.72 -21.37
C TRP A 45 -3.01 -1.49 -21.23
N GLY A 46 -2.09 -1.34 -22.18
CA GLY A 46 -0.77 -1.95 -22.11
C GLY A 46 0.10 -1.30 -21.04
N ILE A 47 0.16 0.05 -21.03
CA ILE A 47 0.87 0.82 -20.01
C ILE A 47 0.23 0.60 -18.64
N TYR A 48 -1.12 0.57 -18.58
CA TYR A 48 -1.85 0.23 -17.37
C TYR A 48 -1.43 -1.13 -16.81
N GLY A 49 -1.44 -2.17 -17.64
CA GLY A 49 -1.12 -3.54 -17.22
C GLY A 49 0.32 -3.69 -16.72
N ILE A 50 1.28 -3.05 -17.40
CA ILE A 50 2.68 -3.03 -16.97
C ILE A 50 2.81 -2.31 -15.63
N ASN A 51 2.19 -1.13 -15.50
CA ASN A 51 2.22 -0.39 -14.24
C ASN A 51 1.56 -1.17 -13.10
N ALA A 52 0.43 -1.84 -13.34
CA ALA A 52 -0.26 -2.66 -12.35
C ALA A 52 0.60 -3.84 -11.90
N LEU A 53 1.24 -4.54 -12.84
CA LEU A 53 2.09 -5.67 -12.52
C LEU A 53 3.34 -5.23 -11.74
N VAL A 54 4.02 -4.17 -12.19
CA VAL A 54 5.24 -3.70 -11.53
C VAL A 54 4.94 -3.08 -10.17
N ALA A 55 3.88 -2.27 -10.06
CA ALA A 55 3.40 -1.73 -8.79
C ALA A 55 3.08 -2.85 -7.81
N TYR A 56 2.43 -3.93 -8.28
CA TYR A 56 2.12 -5.10 -7.46
C TYR A 56 3.38 -5.80 -6.94
N LEU A 57 4.37 -6.03 -7.81
CA LEU A 57 5.63 -6.66 -7.40
C LEU A 57 6.38 -5.79 -6.37
N ILE A 58 6.47 -4.48 -6.61
CA ILE A 58 7.10 -3.54 -5.68
C ILE A 58 6.34 -3.53 -4.35
N ALA A 59 5.02 -3.43 -4.39
CA ALA A 59 4.14 -3.47 -3.23
C ALA A 59 4.35 -4.73 -2.38
N CYS A 60 4.50 -5.89 -3.02
CA CYS A 60 4.79 -7.15 -2.33
C CYS A 60 6.17 -7.12 -1.66
N VAL A 61 7.20 -6.64 -2.35
CA VAL A 61 8.54 -6.49 -1.77
C VAL A 61 8.52 -5.54 -0.57
N ILE A 62 7.85 -4.40 -0.69
CA ILE A 62 7.70 -3.43 0.40
C ILE A 62 6.93 -4.05 1.57
N GLY A 63 5.80 -4.71 1.31
CA GLY A 63 4.98 -5.33 2.35
C GLY A 63 5.70 -6.42 3.13
N LEU A 64 6.57 -7.18 2.46
CA LEU A 64 7.38 -8.22 3.10
C LEU A 64 8.65 -7.67 3.77
N ALA A 65 9.23 -6.58 3.25
CA ALA A 65 10.49 -6.02 3.73
C ALA A 65 10.30 -4.97 4.84
N ILE A 66 9.21 -4.21 4.82
CA ILE A 66 8.98 -3.13 5.78
C ILE A 66 8.26 -3.69 6.99
N GLN A 67 9.05 -4.11 7.97
CA GLN A 67 8.55 -4.22 9.33
C GLN A 67 8.33 -2.82 9.89
N PRO A 68 7.21 -2.55 10.60
CA PRO A 68 6.95 -1.25 11.17
C PRO A 68 8.14 -0.84 12.05
N PRO A 69 8.83 0.27 11.73
CA PRO A 69 10.04 0.64 12.45
C PRO A 69 9.69 0.86 13.93
N LYS A 70 10.57 0.44 14.84
CA LYS A 70 10.37 0.62 16.30
C LYS A 70 10.02 2.07 16.69
N ARG A 71 10.43 3.03 15.86
CA ARG A 71 10.07 4.46 15.98
C ARG A 71 8.59 4.74 15.72
N ALA A 72 7.97 4.10 14.72
CA ALA A 72 6.54 4.22 14.44
C ALA A 72 5.72 3.70 15.63
N PHE A 73 6.09 2.53 16.16
CA PHE A 73 5.45 1.97 17.36
C PHE A 73 5.56 2.92 18.56
N LYS A 74 6.76 3.47 18.81
CA LYS A 74 6.98 4.43 19.90
C LYS A 74 6.19 5.74 19.72
N LEU A 75 5.99 6.20 18.48
CA LEU A 75 5.18 7.38 18.17
C LEU A 75 3.69 7.11 18.34
N ALA A 76 3.20 5.97 17.86
CA ALA A 76 1.81 5.58 18.05
C ALA A 76 1.47 5.35 19.53
N ALA A 77 2.38 4.71 20.29
CA ALA A 77 2.22 4.48 21.72
C ALA A 77 2.19 5.78 22.55
N LYS A 78 2.67 6.90 22.01
CA LYS A 78 2.54 8.23 22.65
C LYS A 78 1.16 8.84 22.47
N HIS A 79 0.42 8.45 21.44
CA HIS A 79 -0.88 9.02 21.08
C HIS A 79 -2.05 8.12 21.48
N GLY A 80 -1.79 6.85 21.80
CA GLY A 80 -2.80 5.92 22.30
C GLY A 80 -2.18 4.63 22.80
N ALA A 81 -2.90 3.92 23.66
CA ALA A 81 -2.49 2.58 24.09
C ALA A 81 -2.57 1.59 22.91
N PRO A 82 -1.70 0.57 22.84
CA PRO A 82 -1.82 -0.51 21.87
C PRO A 82 -3.24 -1.11 21.90
N GLY A 83 -3.89 -1.19 20.74
CA GLY A 83 -5.29 -1.64 20.61
C GLY A 83 -6.33 -0.50 20.56
N SER A 84 -5.94 0.75 20.83
CA SER A 84 -6.80 1.92 20.60
C SER A 84 -6.89 2.28 19.11
N LYS A 85 -7.99 2.93 18.72
CA LYS A 85 -8.19 3.40 17.33
C LYS A 85 -7.14 4.45 16.94
N GLU A 86 -6.75 5.29 17.88
CA GLU A 86 -5.73 6.33 17.74
C GLU A 86 -4.36 5.70 17.46
N PHE A 87 -3.99 4.66 18.21
CA PHE A 87 -2.75 3.92 17.98
C PHE A 87 -2.72 3.30 16.59
N GLY A 88 -3.80 2.61 16.19
CA GLY A 88 -3.92 1.98 14.87
C GLY A 88 -3.82 2.99 13.73
N THR A 89 -4.46 4.16 13.88
CA THR A 89 -4.43 5.23 12.88
C THR A 89 -3.03 5.80 12.72
N TRP A 90 -2.33 6.12 13.82
CA TRP A 90 -0.97 6.65 13.76
C TRP A 90 0.04 5.65 13.19
N MET A 91 -0.12 4.36 13.53
CA MET A 91 0.67 3.29 12.91
C MET A 91 0.40 3.19 11.41
N GLY A 92 -0.88 3.19 11.00
CA GLY A 92 -1.29 3.15 9.60
C GLY A 92 -0.73 4.31 8.80
N ILE A 93 -0.78 5.53 9.32
CA ILE A 93 -0.21 6.73 8.68
C ILE A 93 1.29 6.54 8.43
N HIS A 94 2.05 6.07 9.42
CA HIS A 94 3.49 5.89 9.28
C HIS A 94 3.85 4.79 8.27
N VAL A 95 3.18 3.64 8.34
CA VAL A 95 3.41 2.53 7.42
C VAL A 95 3.03 2.93 6.00
N ASN A 96 1.86 3.56 5.80
CA ASN A 96 1.40 4.05 4.50
C ASN A 96 2.35 5.10 3.91
N THR A 97 2.94 5.96 4.74
CA THR A 97 3.91 6.97 4.31
C THR A 97 5.16 6.32 3.73
N TRP A 98 5.79 5.37 4.44
CA TRP A 98 6.96 4.66 3.92
C TRP A 98 6.63 3.86 2.67
N TYR A 99 5.52 3.12 2.72
CA TYR A 99 5.05 2.32 1.60
C TYR A 99 4.86 3.17 0.34
N THR A 100 4.10 4.26 0.46
CA THR A 100 3.82 5.15 -0.66
C THR A 100 5.07 5.83 -1.17
N THR A 101 5.97 6.27 -0.28
CA THR A 101 7.21 6.94 -0.68
C THR A 101 8.03 6.07 -1.62
N ILE A 102 8.26 4.81 -1.24
CA ILE A 102 9.05 3.90 -2.05
C ILE A 102 8.31 3.55 -3.34
N LEU A 103 7.00 3.28 -3.25
CA LEU A 103 6.19 2.96 -4.42
C LEU A 103 6.20 4.09 -5.45
N VAL A 104 5.97 5.34 -5.04
CA VAL A 104 5.96 6.51 -5.94
C VAL A 104 7.32 6.76 -6.57
N ILE A 105 8.41 6.64 -5.81
CA ILE A 105 9.77 6.78 -6.34
C ILE A 105 10.03 5.72 -7.42
N CYS A 106 9.79 4.44 -7.10
CA CYS A 106 10.04 3.34 -8.02
C CYS A 106 9.17 3.45 -9.29
N MET A 107 7.88 3.76 -9.13
CA MET A 107 6.95 3.88 -10.25
C MET A 107 7.27 5.11 -11.11
N THR A 108 7.70 6.22 -10.51
CA THR A 108 8.12 7.40 -11.29
C THR A 108 9.36 7.06 -12.10
N LEU A 109 10.38 6.47 -11.48
CA LEU A 109 11.60 6.05 -12.19
C LEU A 109 11.31 5.07 -13.33
N LEU A 110 10.41 4.11 -13.11
CA LEU A 110 9.99 3.19 -14.17
C LEU A 110 9.38 3.95 -15.36
N ASN A 111 8.44 4.87 -15.07
CA ASN A 111 7.70 5.62 -16.08
C ASN A 111 8.50 6.75 -16.73
N THR A 112 9.64 7.16 -16.17
CA THR A 112 10.45 8.26 -16.72
C THR A 112 11.81 7.82 -17.28
N GLU A 113 12.39 6.73 -16.76
CA GLU A 113 13.76 6.29 -17.09
C GLU A 113 13.82 4.94 -17.81
N VAL A 114 12.83 4.07 -17.60
CA VAL A 114 12.90 2.67 -18.07
C VAL A 114 11.99 2.43 -19.27
N LEU A 115 10.71 2.83 -19.18
CA LEU A 115 9.71 2.56 -20.22
C LEU A 115 9.74 3.54 -21.40
N PRO A 116 9.98 4.86 -21.20
CA PRO A 116 9.97 5.79 -22.33
C PRO A 116 11.20 5.66 -23.23
N PRO A 117 11.05 5.93 -24.54
CA PRO A 117 12.19 6.00 -25.46
C PRO A 117 13.09 7.21 -25.18
N VAL A 118 12.55 8.26 -24.56
CA VAL A 118 13.29 9.47 -24.17
C VAL A 118 13.21 9.62 -22.66
N LYS A 119 14.38 9.61 -22.01
CA LYS A 119 14.48 9.75 -20.56
C LYS A 119 14.10 11.16 -20.12
N ALA A 120 13.41 11.25 -19.00
CA ALA A 120 13.09 12.55 -18.42
C ALA A 120 14.37 13.22 -17.89
N SER A 121 14.31 14.55 -17.73
CA SER A 121 15.35 15.25 -16.97
C SER A 121 15.21 14.92 -15.49
N PHE A 122 16.30 15.01 -14.74
CA PHE A 122 16.29 14.80 -13.28
C PHE A 122 15.25 15.70 -12.57
N ILE A 123 15.09 16.94 -13.02
CA ILE A 123 14.07 17.86 -12.52
C ILE A 123 12.67 17.33 -12.83
N GLY A 124 12.45 16.79 -14.03
CA GLY A 124 11.18 16.15 -14.40
C GLY A 124 10.82 14.97 -13.50
N VAL A 125 11.80 14.15 -13.12
CA VAL A 125 11.59 13.03 -12.19
C VAL A 125 11.17 13.54 -10.80
N ILE A 126 11.86 14.54 -10.25
CA ILE A 126 11.52 15.11 -8.94
C ILE A 126 10.11 15.71 -8.96
N MET A 127 9.77 16.47 -10.00
CA MET A 127 8.43 17.06 -10.13
C MET A 127 7.37 15.98 -10.29
N GLY A 128 7.65 14.92 -11.05
CA GLY A 128 6.78 13.76 -11.16
C GLY A 128 6.50 13.09 -9.82
N ILE A 129 7.53 12.92 -8.98
CA ILE A 129 7.37 12.40 -7.61
C ILE A 129 6.48 13.34 -6.79
N LEU A 130 6.81 14.63 -6.74
CA LEU A 130 6.10 15.60 -5.89
C LEU A 130 4.62 15.72 -6.24
N VAL A 131 4.28 15.76 -7.54
CA VAL A 131 2.88 15.89 -7.98
C VAL A 131 2.09 14.61 -7.73
N ASN A 132 2.71 13.43 -7.91
CA ASN A 132 2.03 12.16 -7.68
C ASN A 132 1.98 11.74 -6.21
N TYR A 133 2.88 12.25 -5.37
CA TYR A 133 3.05 11.77 -4.00
C TYR A 133 1.76 11.91 -3.16
N ILE A 134 1.21 13.12 -3.06
CA ILE A 134 0.03 13.37 -2.21
C ILE A 134 -1.20 12.59 -2.71
N PRO A 135 -1.57 12.64 -4.01
CA PRO A 135 -2.71 11.87 -4.51
C PRO A 135 -2.57 10.36 -4.25
N VAL A 136 -1.41 9.79 -4.57
CA VAL A 136 -1.17 8.35 -4.37
C VAL A 136 -1.18 8.01 -2.89
N TRP A 137 -0.61 8.84 -2.02
CA TRP A 137 -0.61 8.62 -0.57
C TRP A 137 -2.02 8.58 0.00
N VAL A 138 -2.88 9.53 -0.39
CA VAL A 138 -4.28 9.59 0.05
C VAL A 138 -5.03 8.36 -0.46
N LEU A 139 -4.85 8.00 -1.73
CA LEU A 139 -5.51 6.83 -2.32
C LEU A 139 -5.12 5.53 -1.60
N CYS A 140 -3.83 5.30 -1.42
CA CYS A 140 -3.28 4.16 -0.70
C CYS A 140 -3.83 4.08 0.74
N PHE A 141 -3.91 5.21 1.42
CA PHE A 141 -4.43 5.29 2.78
C PHE A 141 -5.92 4.94 2.84
N VAL A 142 -6.74 5.53 1.95
CA VAL A 142 -8.18 5.28 1.89
C VAL A 142 -8.47 3.81 1.56
N ILE A 143 -7.77 3.25 0.58
CA ILE A 143 -7.93 1.82 0.21
C ILE A 143 -7.55 0.93 1.38
N SER A 144 -6.45 1.24 2.07
CA SER A 144 -6.04 0.49 3.26
C SER A 144 -7.13 0.52 4.34
N LEU A 145 -7.71 1.70 4.63
CA LEU A 145 -8.79 1.80 5.62
C LEU A 145 -10.05 1.03 5.24
N LEU A 146 -10.43 1.05 3.96
CA LEU A 146 -11.65 0.39 3.47
C LEU A 146 -11.48 -1.12 3.33
N LEU A 147 -10.30 -1.58 2.88
CA LEU A 147 -10.07 -2.96 2.50
C LEU A 147 -9.33 -3.80 3.54
N MET A 148 -8.72 -3.20 4.57
CA MET A 148 -7.98 -3.97 5.59
C MET A 148 -8.85 -5.06 6.23
N LYS A 149 -10.05 -4.74 6.71
CA LYS A 149 -10.97 -5.72 7.32
C LYS A 149 -11.45 -6.82 6.37
N PRO A 150 -11.95 -6.52 5.14
CA PRO A 150 -12.39 -7.58 4.24
C PRO A 150 -11.22 -8.44 3.73
N ILE A 151 -10.02 -7.88 3.57
CA ILE A 151 -8.85 -8.65 3.16
C ILE A 151 -8.39 -9.59 4.27
N GLU A 152 -8.34 -9.13 5.50
CA GLU A 152 -8.01 -9.97 6.67
C GLU A 152 -8.97 -11.18 6.73
N LYS A 153 -10.29 -10.96 6.57
CA LYS A 153 -11.28 -12.04 6.48
C LYS A 153 -11.02 -13.00 5.32
N LEU A 154 -10.63 -12.49 4.15
CA LEU A 154 -10.32 -13.31 2.99
C LEU A 154 -9.04 -14.13 3.19
N ALA A 155 -8.01 -13.55 3.81
CA ALA A 155 -6.77 -14.23 4.15
C ALA A 155 -7.01 -15.37 5.15
N HIS A 156 -7.81 -15.14 6.19
CA HIS A 156 -8.24 -16.18 7.13
C HIS A 156 -8.95 -17.34 6.43
N LYS A 157 -9.90 -17.03 5.54
CA LYS A 157 -10.64 -18.03 4.76
C LYS A 157 -9.73 -18.86 3.85
N LEU A 158 -8.71 -18.25 3.25
CA LEU A 158 -7.78 -18.93 2.34
C LEU A 158 -6.76 -19.80 3.07
N VAL A 159 -6.43 -19.45 4.30
CA VAL A 159 -5.51 -20.23 5.14
C VAL A 159 -6.23 -21.34 5.92
N GLY A 160 -7.57 -21.32 5.94
CA GLY A 160 -8.38 -22.32 6.65
C GLY A 160 -8.39 -22.14 8.16
N ASP A 161 -8.10 -20.92 8.63
CA ASP A 161 -8.03 -20.55 10.04
C ASP A 161 -9.34 -19.81 10.40
N GLU A 162 -10.46 -20.56 10.48
CA GLU A 162 -11.80 -20.01 10.74
C GLU A 162 -12.05 -19.66 12.23
N ASP A 163 -11.13 -19.96 13.15
CA ASP A 163 -11.40 -19.91 14.60
C ASP A 163 -10.84 -18.67 15.35
N VAL A 164 -10.36 -17.64 14.66
CA VAL A 164 -9.89 -16.40 15.32
C VAL A 164 -10.53 -15.16 14.71
N ILE A 165 -11.85 -15.09 14.77
CA ILE A 165 -12.50 -13.80 14.96
C ILE A 165 -12.34 -13.50 16.45
N PRO A 166 -11.53 -12.52 16.90
CA PRO A 166 -11.82 -11.94 18.19
C PRO A 166 -13.19 -11.29 18.01
N SER A 167 -14.22 -11.97 18.52
CA SER A 167 -15.54 -11.43 18.76
C SER A 167 -15.37 -10.23 19.68
N GLY A 168 -15.03 -9.09 19.08
CA GLY A 168 -15.19 -7.76 19.67
C GLY A 168 -16.66 -7.32 19.70
N GLU A 169 -17.59 -8.28 19.63
CA GLU A 169 -19.01 -8.11 19.91
C GLU A 169 -19.39 -9.17 20.95
N GLY A 170 -19.30 -8.78 22.22
CA GLY A 170 -19.68 -9.63 23.35
C GLY A 170 -19.35 -9.02 24.72
N SER A 171 -20.19 -8.08 25.17
CA SER A 171 -20.38 -7.60 26.57
C SER A 171 -19.26 -6.68 27.12
N GLN A 172 -19.48 -5.51 27.71
CA GLN A 172 -20.53 -4.94 28.59
C GLN A 172 -20.44 -3.39 28.38
N GLU A 173 -21.46 -2.54 28.29
CA GLU A 173 -22.79 -2.41 28.93
C GLU A 173 -23.83 -1.90 27.92
#